data_AF-A0A224XUG8-F1
#
_entry.id   AF-A0A224XUG8-F1
#
_cell.length_a   1.000
_cell.length_b   1.000
_cell.length_c   1.000
_cell.angle_alpha   90.00
_cell.angle_beta   90.00
_cell.angle_gamma   90.00
#
_symmetry.space_group_name_H-M   'P 1'
#
loop_
_entity.id
_entity.type
_entity.pdbx_description
1 polymer ?
#
loop_
_entity_poly.entity_id
_entity_poly.type
_entity_poly.pdbx_seq_one_letter_code
_entity_poly.pdbx_strand_id
1 'polypeptide(L)'
;RLSPSWGSNFLPLFLKDHINEILSVIPSQKVIEEINERVNESNFSWKYIFIIITVLIRNAANALAIKGAVDFWLKQSLEEDHCSSLYLAVLIARHCCYEKARYFQSYANWFSSLNFKNSQFFSIFFQFLTEILPYEPPLYLKIHLNKVPSAPQGCQSLLIDYILLAKTRLADLNESTEYIGLFSDYHETDEEGQEADVARVVTYYVENKEIAKPLLEAYVLRRQYYEKVFLKQLLKVPEREDADRAEVIRKLYSMGKVPSSLFNAWANR
;
A
#
# COMPACT_ATOMS: atom_id res chain seq x y z
N ARG A 1 14.94 -0.13 -3.43
CA ARG A 1 13.47 -0.05 -3.56
C ARG A 1 12.90 0.12 -2.17
N LEU A 2 12.12 1.17 -1.91
CA LEU A 2 11.49 1.47 -0.61
C LEU A 2 10.24 0.60 -0.34
N SER A 3 10.15 -0.56 -0.98
CA SER A 3 9.00 -1.47 -0.92
C SER A 3 9.24 -2.54 0.15
N PRO A 4 8.21 -2.96 0.91
CA PRO A 4 8.30 -3.98 1.95
C PRO A 4 8.50 -5.41 1.42
N SER A 5 9.23 -5.59 0.30
CA SER A 5 9.47 -6.90 -0.32
C SER A 5 10.26 -7.88 0.54
N TRP A 6 10.77 -7.44 1.71
CA TRP A 6 11.53 -8.24 2.67
C TRP A 6 10.70 -8.60 3.91
N GLY A 7 9.43 -8.92 3.68
CA GLY A 7 8.47 -9.30 4.71
C GLY A 7 8.37 -10.80 4.98
N SER A 8 7.32 -11.20 5.70
CA SER A 8 7.05 -12.59 6.10
C SER A 8 7.00 -13.56 4.92
N ASN A 9 6.50 -13.14 3.77
CA ASN A 9 6.41 -14.01 2.59
C ASN A 9 7.77 -14.32 1.96
N PHE A 10 8.79 -13.50 2.24
CA PHE A 10 10.15 -13.71 1.73
C PHE A 10 10.98 -14.64 2.61
N LEU A 11 10.73 -14.65 3.92
CA LEU A 11 11.53 -15.39 4.89
C LEU A 11 11.01 -16.81 5.11
N PRO A 12 11.83 -17.86 4.89
CA PRO A 12 11.49 -19.22 5.28
C PRO A 12 11.24 -19.35 6.79
N LEU A 13 10.39 -20.28 7.20
CA LEU A 13 10.02 -20.47 8.61
C LEU A 13 11.23 -20.70 9.51
N PHE A 14 12.15 -21.58 9.12
CA PHE A 14 13.37 -21.89 9.90
C PHE A 14 14.22 -20.64 10.19
N LEU A 15 14.30 -19.71 9.23
CA LEU A 15 15.10 -18.50 9.38
C LEU A 15 14.41 -17.52 10.32
N LYS A 16 13.07 -17.41 10.25
CA LYS A 16 12.29 -16.62 11.22
C LYS A 16 12.48 -17.14 12.64
N ASP A 17 12.45 -18.45 12.82
CA ASP A 17 12.57 -19.07 14.13
C ASP A 17 13.99 -18.87 14.69
N HIS A 18 15.03 -19.04 13.86
CA HIS A 18 16.41 -18.78 14.28
C HIS A 18 16.65 -17.30 14.66
N ILE A 19 16.13 -16.36 13.86
CA ILE A 19 16.21 -14.93 14.19
C ILE A 19 15.42 -14.64 15.48
N ASN A 20 14.26 -15.28 15.67
CA ASN A 20 13.46 -15.11 16.87
C ASN A 20 14.19 -15.62 18.11
N GLU A 21 14.91 -16.75 18.04
CA GLU A 21 15.76 -17.23 19.14
C GLU A 21 16.79 -16.17 19.54
N ILE A 22 17.48 -15.57 18.58
CA ILE A 22 18.47 -14.51 18.82
C ILE A 22 17.81 -13.27 19.42
N LEU A 23 16.68 -12.81 18.86
CA LEU A 23 15.99 -11.61 19.35
C LEU A 23 15.32 -11.83 20.71
N SER A 24 14.96 -13.06 21.07
CA SER A 24 14.25 -13.38 22.32
C SER A 24 15.08 -13.11 23.58
N VAL A 25 16.41 -13.11 23.46
CA VAL A 25 17.33 -12.83 24.57
C VAL A 25 17.71 -11.35 24.67
N ILE A 26 17.27 -10.52 23.72
CA ILE A 26 17.59 -9.08 23.66
C ILE A 26 16.30 -8.29 24.00
N PRO A 27 16.34 -7.34 24.95
CA PRO A 27 15.21 -6.46 25.19
C PRO A 27 14.82 -5.72 23.91
N SER A 28 13.53 -5.69 23.56
CA SER A 28 13.06 -5.03 22.33
C SER A 28 13.45 -3.56 22.24
N GLN A 29 13.50 -2.86 23.38
CA GLN A 29 13.98 -1.49 23.44
C GLN A 29 15.42 -1.33 22.96
N LYS A 30 16.32 -2.28 23.31
CA LYS A 30 17.71 -2.28 22.85
C LYS A 30 17.81 -2.51 21.35
N VAL A 31 16.97 -3.38 20.81
CA VAL A 31 16.89 -3.59 19.35
C VAL A 31 16.43 -2.31 18.64
N ILE A 32 15.45 -1.60 19.19
CA ILE A 32 14.94 -0.34 18.65
C ILE A 32 16.00 0.76 18.68
N GLU A 33 16.73 0.89 19.79
CA GLU A 33 17.86 1.82 19.93
C GLU A 33 18.94 1.55 18.87
N GLU A 34 19.36 0.30 18.71
CA GLU A 34 20.36 -0.09 17.72
C GLU A 34 19.89 0.20 16.28
N ILE A 35 18.61 -0.08 15.96
CA ILE A 35 18.04 0.27 14.65
C ILE A 35 18.14 1.78 14.40
N ASN A 36 17.80 2.60 15.40
CA ASN A 36 17.85 4.06 15.27
C ASN A 36 19.29 4.56 15.05
N GLU A 37 20.25 4.06 15.84
CA GLU A 37 21.66 4.42 15.72
C GLU A 37 22.22 4.05 14.34
N ARG A 38 21.95 2.83 13.85
CA ARG A 38 22.45 2.36 12.56
C ARG A 38 21.91 3.14 11.38
N VAL A 39 20.66 3.60 11.44
CA VAL A 39 20.12 4.46 10.38
C VAL A 39 20.83 5.81 10.34
N ASN A 40 21.21 6.35 11.50
CA ASN A 40 21.91 7.64 11.57
C ASN A 40 23.37 7.55 11.13
N GLU A 41 24.05 6.41 11.33
CA GLU A 41 25.43 6.18 10.88
C GLU A 41 25.56 5.96 9.36
N SER A 42 24.46 5.91 8.61
CA SER A 42 24.40 5.71 7.13
C SER A 42 25.07 4.43 6.58
N ASN A 43 25.48 3.50 7.44
CA ASN A 43 26.09 2.22 7.06
C ASN A 43 25.16 1.05 7.40
N PHE A 44 24.03 0.96 6.71
CA PHE A 44 23.06 -0.10 6.94
C PHE A 44 22.29 -0.47 5.67
N SER A 45 21.57 -1.60 5.74
CA SER A 45 20.66 -2.02 4.69
C SER A 45 19.24 -2.17 5.24
N TRP A 46 18.30 -1.45 4.64
CA TRP A 46 16.86 -1.53 4.95
C TRP A 46 16.33 -2.96 4.94
N LYS A 47 16.91 -3.84 4.10
CA LYS A 47 16.61 -5.27 4.07
C LYS A 47 16.73 -5.90 5.46
N TYR A 48 17.84 -5.67 6.17
CA TYR A 48 18.06 -6.31 7.47
C TYR A 48 17.14 -5.75 8.54
N ILE A 49 16.87 -4.44 8.50
CA ILE A 49 15.90 -3.81 9.40
C ILE A 49 14.51 -4.42 9.19
N PHE A 50 14.03 -4.53 7.95
CA PHE A 50 12.71 -5.12 7.68
C PHE A 50 12.61 -6.58 8.11
N ILE A 51 13.67 -7.37 7.92
CA ILE A 51 13.73 -8.76 8.40
C ILE A 51 13.61 -8.82 9.93
N ILE A 52 14.37 -7.98 10.65
CA ILE A 52 14.32 -7.90 12.12
C ILE A 52 12.91 -7.50 12.57
N ILE A 53 12.33 -6.44 11.99
CA ILE A 53 11.00 -5.97 12.33
C ILE A 53 9.96 -7.06 12.08
N THR A 54 9.98 -7.73 10.93
CA THR A 54 9.05 -8.84 10.59
C THR A 54 9.04 -9.91 11.68
N VAL A 55 10.20 -10.29 12.22
CA VAL A 55 10.26 -11.28 13.30
C VAL A 55 9.79 -10.67 14.62
N LEU A 56 10.25 -9.47 14.94
CA LEU A 56 9.98 -8.80 16.21
C LEU A 56 8.48 -8.58 16.45
N ILE A 57 7.74 -8.11 15.44
CA ILE A 57 6.31 -7.75 15.54
C ILE A 57 5.37 -8.96 15.65
N ARG A 58 5.88 -10.20 15.52
CA ARG A 58 5.08 -11.41 15.79
C ARG A 58 4.69 -11.49 17.28
N ASN A 59 5.52 -10.94 18.16
CA ASN A 59 5.19 -10.80 19.58
C ASN A 59 4.41 -9.50 19.80
N ALA A 60 3.28 -9.58 20.51
CA ALA A 60 2.41 -8.44 20.73
C ALA A 60 3.09 -7.30 21.52
N ALA A 61 3.84 -7.60 22.59
CA ALA A 61 4.52 -6.57 23.37
C ALA A 61 5.56 -5.82 22.52
N ASN A 62 6.29 -6.55 21.68
CA ASN A 62 7.25 -5.96 20.76
C ASN A 62 6.58 -5.14 19.66
N ALA A 63 5.46 -5.60 19.09
CA ALA A 63 4.69 -4.83 18.13
C ALA A 63 4.20 -3.50 18.72
N LEU A 64 3.81 -3.49 20.00
CA LEU A 64 3.45 -2.27 20.71
C LEU A 64 4.65 -1.34 20.91
N ALA A 65 5.82 -1.88 21.27
CA ALA A 65 7.05 -1.11 21.41
C ALA A 65 7.45 -0.47 20.06
N ILE A 66 7.37 -1.20 18.95
CA ILE A 66 7.61 -0.66 17.60
C ILE A 66 6.60 0.43 17.26
N LYS A 67 5.32 0.28 17.61
CA LYS A 67 4.33 1.33 17.42
C LYS A 67 4.70 2.61 18.17
N GLY A 68 5.12 2.48 19.43
CA GLY A 68 5.60 3.60 20.24
C GLY A 68 6.86 4.26 19.64
N ALA A 69 7.80 3.46 19.12
CA ALA A 69 9.00 3.96 18.47
C ALA A 69 8.69 4.74 17.18
N VAL A 70 7.79 4.23 16.32
CA VAL A 70 7.33 4.93 15.12
C VAL A 70 6.71 6.29 15.47
N ASP A 71 5.85 6.33 16.49
CA ASP A 71 5.22 7.58 16.92
C ASP A 71 6.24 8.58 17.49
N PHE A 72 7.23 8.07 18.24
CA PHE A 72 8.34 8.86 18.76
C PHE A 72 9.22 9.44 17.64
N TRP A 73 9.66 8.61 16.69
CA TRP A 73 10.50 9.06 15.56
C TRP A 73 9.77 10.06 14.66
N LEU A 74 8.46 9.87 14.44
CA LEU A 74 7.65 10.83 13.71
C LEU A 74 7.59 12.16 14.46
N LYS A 75 7.34 12.15 15.77
CA LYS A 75 7.31 13.38 16.57
C LYS A 75 8.67 14.07 16.58
N GLN A 76 9.74 13.32 16.82
CA GLN A 76 11.11 13.83 16.90
C GLN A 76 11.54 14.48 15.57
N SER A 77 11.32 13.81 14.44
CA SER A 77 11.70 14.36 13.13
C SER A 77 11.01 15.67 12.80
N LEU A 78 9.74 15.81 13.22
CA LEU A 78 8.97 17.03 13.01
C LEU A 78 9.42 18.17 13.95
N GLU A 79 9.83 17.85 15.17
CA GLU A 79 10.27 18.83 16.18
C GLU A 79 11.73 19.29 16.02
N GLU A 80 12.63 18.39 15.61
CA GLU A 80 14.09 18.61 15.60
C GLU A 80 14.70 18.72 14.19
N ASP A 81 13.86 18.75 13.14
CA ASP A 81 14.27 18.72 11.72
C ASP A 81 15.19 17.52 11.37
N HIS A 82 15.00 16.41 12.08
CA HIS A 82 15.84 15.22 11.96
C HIS A 82 15.31 14.27 10.89
N CYS A 83 15.71 14.51 9.62
CA CYS A 83 15.21 13.77 8.45
C CYS A 83 15.35 12.25 8.55
N SER A 84 16.43 11.73 9.14
CA SER A 84 16.67 10.27 9.30
C SER A 84 15.60 9.57 10.12
N SER A 85 15.08 10.24 11.17
CA SER A 85 13.99 9.70 11.99
C SER A 85 12.68 9.62 11.21
N LEU A 86 12.49 10.47 10.20
CA LEU A 86 11.30 10.45 9.35
C LEU A 86 11.31 9.26 8.38
N TYR A 87 12.48 8.93 7.83
CA TYR A 87 12.68 7.69 7.07
C TYR A 87 12.31 6.46 7.91
N LEU A 88 12.81 6.38 9.16
CA LEU A 88 12.46 5.30 10.09
C LEU A 88 10.95 5.24 10.34
N ALA A 89 10.34 6.35 10.75
CA ALA A 89 8.92 6.38 11.08
C ALA A 89 8.05 5.90 9.90
N VAL A 90 8.27 6.46 8.71
CA VAL A 90 7.42 6.18 7.55
C VAL A 90 7.65 4.78 7.00
N LEU A 91 8.90 4.35 6.84
CA LEU A 91 9.19 3.05 6.24
C LEU A 91 8.84 1.89 7.19
N ILE A 92 9.08 2.04 8.49
CA ILE A 92 8.72 1.02 9.49
C ILE A 92 7.21 0.97 9.69
N ALA A 93 6.50 2.11 9.70
CA ALA A 93 5.04 2.11 9.71
C ALA A 93 4.48 1.32 8.52
N ARG A 94 4.93 1.62 7.30
CA ARG A 94 4.53 0.91 6.08
C ARG A 94 4.78 -0.59 6.18
N HIS A 95 5.96 -0.98 6.64
CA HIS A 95 6.33 -2.39 6.77
C HIS A 95 5.43 -3.11 7.78
N CYS A 96 5.16 -2.50 8.93
CA CYS A 96 4.25 -3.05 9.93
C CYS A 96 2.79 -3.15 9.42
N CYS A 97 2.32 -2.16 8.64
CA CYS A 97 1.02 -2.23 7.96
C CYS A 97 0.96 -3.41 6.98
N TYR A 98 1.98 -3.56 6.15
CA TYR A 98 2.11 -4.66 5.18
C TYR A 98 2.12 -6.04 5.87
N GLU A 99 2.84 -6.17 6.98
CA GLU A 99 2.90 -7.38 7.79
C GLU A 99 1.65 -7.61 8.66
N LYS A 100 0.66 -6.71 8.59
CA LYS A 100 -0.58 -6.76 9.38
C LYS A 100 -0.30 -6.88 10.90
N ALA A 101 0.71 -6.13 11.37
CA ALA A 101 1.12 -6.14 12.77
C ALA A 101 -0.03 -5.70 13.69
N ARG A 102 -0.14 -6.31 14.88
CA ARG A 102 -1.31 -6.19 15.77
C ARG A 102 -1.80 -4.77 16.07
N TYR A 103 -0.89 -3.79 16.16
CA TYR A 103 -1.19 -2.40 16.52
C TYR A 103 -1.10 -1.42 15.34
N PHE A 104 -0.97 -1.95 14.12
CA PHE A 104 -0.91 -1.18 12.89
C PHE A 104 -2.15 -1.48 12.07
N GLN A 105 -2.86 -0.43 11.70
CA GLN A 105 -3.92 -0.47 10.70
C GLN A 105 -3.32 -0.50 9.28
N SER A 106 -4.16 -0.40 8.24
CA SER A 106 -3.65 -0.25 6.88
C SER A 106 -2.80 1.00 6.72
N TYR A 107 -1.86 1.01 5.76
CA TYR A 107 -1.03 2.20 5.55
C TYR A 107 -1.86 3.42 5.17
N ALA A 108 -2.92 3.22 4.38
CA ALA A 108 -3.88 4.26 4.04
C ALA A 108 -4.52 4.93 5.27
N ASN A 109 -4.97 4.12 6.23
CA ASN A 109 -5.55 4.64 7.44
C ASN A 109 -4.49 5.32 8.31
N TRP A 110 -3.30 4.70 8.47
CA TRP A 110 -2.19 5.30 9.20
C TRP A 110 -1.81 6.67 8.63
N PHE A 111 -1.63 6.76 7.32
CA PHE A 111 -1.28 7.99 6.63
C PHE A 111 -2.35 9.07 6.82
N SER A 112 -3.64 8.73 6.62
CA SER A 112 -4.74 9.69 6.84
C SER A 112 -4.91 10.13 8.29
N SER A 113 -4.46 9.32 9.25
CA SER A 113 -4.55 9.63 10.68
C SER A 113 -3.49 10.61 11.18
N LEU A 114 -2.48 10.90 10.36
CA LEU A 114 -1.45 11.88 10.70
C LEU A 114 -2.08 13.26 10.86
N ASN A 115 -1.91 13.86 12.04
CA ASN A 115 -2.47 15.16 12.35
C ASN A 115 -1.36 16.21 12.48
N PHE A 116 -1.23 17.05 11.46
CA PHE A 116 -0.26 18.14 11.45
C PHE A 116 -0.80 19.34 12.21
N LYS A 117 -0.29 19.54 13.44
CA LYS A 117 -0.73 20.62 14.33
C LYS A 117 -0.25 22.01 13.90
N ASN A 118 0.84 22.10 13.14
CA ASN A 118 1.39 23.36 12.64
C ASN A 118 1.89 23.18 11.20
N SER A 119 2.06 24.31 10.51
CA SER A 119 2.48 24.37 9.10
C SER A 119 3.92 23.91 8.87
N GLN A 120 4.82 24.09 9.84
CA GLN A 120 6.21 23.66 9.75
C GLN A 120 6.30 22.13 9.64
N PHE A 121 5.60 21.40 10.50
CA PHE A 121 5.61 19.93 10.51
C PHE A 121 5.03 19.36 9.22
N PHE A 122 3.93 19.95 8.74
CA PHE A 122 3.37 19.60 7.45
C PHE A 122 4.40 19.81 6.33
N SER A 123 5.15 20.92 6.39
CA SER A 123 6.11 21.28 5.35
C SER A 123 7.29 20.31 5.30
N ILE A 124 7.89 20.00 6.45
CA ILE A 124 8.97 19.01 6.58
C ILE A 124 8.51 17.65 6.05
N PHE A 125 7.31 17.22 6.44
CA PHE A 125 6.79 15.92 6.02
C PHE A 125 6.57 15.82 4.51
N PHE A 126 5.98 16.85 3.88
CA PHE A 126 5.73 16.84 2.45
C PHE A 126 6.99 17.09 1.61
N GLN A 127 7.98 17.81 2.15
CA GLN A 127 9.32 17.89 1.56
C GLN A 127 9.98 16.50 1.53
N PHE A 128 9.94 15.78 2.65
CA PHE A 128 10.40 14.40 2.72
C PHE A 128 9.68 13.48 1.71
N LEU A 129 8.34 13.55 1.63
CA LEU A 129 7.60 12.76 0.63
C LEU A 129 8.03 13.10 -0.80
N THR A 130 8.28 14.39 -1.08
CA THR A 130 8.78 14.86 -2.38
C THR A 130 10.17 14.29 -2.70
N GLU A 131 11.06 14.21 -1.70
CA GLU A 131 12.40 13.65 -1.86
C GLU A 131 12.38 12.15 -2.21
N ILE A 132 11.51 11.37 -1.56
CA ILE A 132 11.43 9.92 -1.79
C ILE A 132 10.59 9.53 -3.01
N LEU A 133 9.75 10.45 -3.52
CA LEU A 133 8.81 10.24 -4.62
C LEU A 133 9.39 9.52 -5.86
N PRO A 134 10.62 9.82 -6.34
CA PRO A 134 11.20 9.10 -7.47
C PRO A 134 11.32 7.58 -7.24
N TYR A 135 11.49 7.16 -5.99
CA TYR A 135 11.72 5.78 -5.57
C TYR A 135 10.46 5.09 -5.02
N GLU A 136 9.34 5.81 -4.93
CA GLU A 136 8.08 5.32 -4.38
C GLU A 136 7.38 4.32 -5.33
N PRO A 137 6.94 3.16 -4.80
CA PRO A 137 6.00 2.29 -5.49
C PRO A 137 4.67 2.99 -5.83
N PRO A 138 4.01 2.63 -6.96
CA PRO A 138 2.72 3.20 -7.37
C PRO A 138 1.65 3.19 -6.29
N LEU A 139 1.52 2.09 -5.53
CA LEU A 139 0.53 1.95 -4.47
C LEU A 139 0.59 3.08 -3.45
N TYR A 140 1.79 3.43 -2.98
CA TYR A 140 1.94 4.47 -1.95
C TYR A 140 1.64 5.86 -2.52
N LEU A 141 1.99 6.13 -3.78
CA LEU A 141 1.59 7.37 -4.46
C LEU A 141 0.07 7.48 -4.58
N LYS A 142 -0.62 6.38 -4.96
CA LYS A 142 -2.09 6.33 -5.00
C LYS A 142 -2.67 6.61 -3.60
N ILE A 143 -2.11 6.02 -2.55
CA ILE A 143 -2.53 6.30 -1.16
C ILE A 143 -2.33 7.77 -0.81
N HIS A 144 -1.16 8.35 -1.10
CA HIS A 144 -0.89 9.74 -0.77
C HIS A 144 -1.85 10.71 -1.46
N LEU A 145 -2.26 10.41 -2.70
CA LEU A 145 -3.26 11.20 -3.43
C LEU A 145 -4.68 11.08 -2.85
N ASN A 146 -5.09 9.88 -2.44
CA ASN A 146 -6.48 9.60 -2.07
C ASN A 146 -6.75 9.69 -0.56
N LYS A 147 -5.71 9.68 0.27
CA LYS A 147 -5.77 9.65 1.73
C LYS A 147 -4.93 10.74 2.39
N VAL A 148 -4.67 11.81 1.64
CA VAL A 148 -3.95 12.99 2.14
C VAL A 148 -4.58 13.52 3.44
N PRO A 149 -3.78 13.75 4.49
CA PRO A 149 -4.21 14.49 5.66
C PRO A 149 -4.61 15.94 5.33
N SER A 150 -5.48 16.52 6.16
CA SER A 150 -5.86 17.92 6.05
C SER A 150 -4.64 18.84 6.20
N ALA A 151 -4.42 19.71 5.23
CA ALA A 151 -3.33 20.69 5.27
C ALA A 151 -3.66 21.87 6.21
N PRO A 152 -2.74 22.29 7.09
CA PRO A 152 -2.86 23.51 7.87
C PRO A 152 -2.98 24.76 6.97
N GLN A 153 -3.42 25.87 7.56
CA GLN A 153 -3.50 27.15 6.86
C GLN A 153 -2.11 27.56 6.34
N GLY A 154 -2.05 28.00 5.08
CA GLY A 154 -0.80 28.40 4.41
C GLY A 154 -0.03 27.27 3.72
N CYS A 155 -0.40 25.99 3.91
CA CYS A 155 0.28 24.85 3.30
C CYS A 155 -0.38 24.31 2.01
N GLN A 156 -1.44 24.95 1.53
CA GLN A 156 -2.22 24.44 0.39
C GLN A 156 -1.42 24.40 -0.91
N SER A 157 -0.57 25.40 -1.19
CA SER A 157 0.29 25.41 -2.37
C SER A 157 1.26 24.23 -2.37
N LEU A 158 1.96 24.02 -1.26
CA LEU A 158 2.88 22.89 -1.10
C LEU A 158 2.19 21.55 -1.35
N LEU A 159 0.97 21.37 -0.82
CA LEU A 159 0.21 20.16 -1.04
C LEU A 159 -0.18 19.99 -2.51
N ILE A 160 -0.63 21.05 -3.17
CA ILE A 160 -1.00 21.03 -4.59
C ILE A 160 0.21 20.64 -5.46
N ASP A 161 1.38 21.22 -5.17
CA ASP A 161 2.63 20.92 -5.89
C ASP A 161 3.02 19.44 -5.73
N TYR A 162 2.98 18.92 -4.51
CA TYR A 162 3.23 17.50 -4.25
C TYR A 162 2.24 16.59 -4.99
N ILE A 163 0.94 16.91 -4.94
CA ILE A 163 -0.11 16.16 -5.66
C ILE A 163 0.16 16.13 -7.16
N LEU A 164 0.59 17.25 -7.74
CA LEU A 164 0.91 17.34 -9.16
C LEU A 164 2.12 16.46 -9.51
N LEU A 165 3.17 16.48 -8.70
CA LEU A 165 4.34 15.62 -8.87
C LEU A 165 3.97 14.14 -8.77
N ALA A 166 3.17 13.75 -7.77
CA ALA A 166 2.75 12.35 -7.59
C ALA A 166 1.88 11.86 -8.75
N LYS A 167 0.96 12.70 -9.26
CA LYS A 167 0.16 12.38 -10.46
C LYS A 167 1.03 12.23 -11.70
N THR A 168 2.01 13.12 -11.89
CA THR A 168 2.96 13.05 -13.01
C THR A 168 3.75 11.75 -12.94
N ARG A 169 4.26 11.39 -11.76
CA ARG A 169 5.00 10.15 -11.55
C ARG A 169 4.17 8.90 -11.85
N LEU A 170 2.90 8.87 -11.43
CA LEU A 170 2.00 7.77 -11.77
C LEU A 170 1.75 7.69 -13.29
N ALA A 171 1.58 8.83 -13.97
CA ALA A 171 1.44 8.86 -15.42
C ALA A 171 2.70 8.32 -16.12
N ASP A 172 3.91 8.69 -15.68
CA ASP A 172 5.17 8.18 -16.21
C ASP A 172 5.33 6.66 -16.02
N LEU A 173 4.75 6.12 -14.94
CA LEU A 173 4.71 4.68 -14.67
C LEU A 173 3.56 3.96 -15.39
N ASN A 174 2.73 4.68 -16.16
CA ASN A 174 1.51 4.19 -16.82
C ASN A 174 0.50 3.58 -15.83
N GLU A 175 0.42 4.15 -14.63
CA GLU A 175 -0.44 3.73 -13.53
C GLU A 175 -1.65 4.66 -13.38
N SER A 176 -2.74 4.16 -12.81
CA SER A 176 -3.91 4.99 -12.47
C SER A 176 -3.66 5.79 -11.19
N THR A 177 -4.41 6.89 -11.00
CA THR A 177 -4.40 7.67 -9.75
C THR A 177 -5.38 7.13 -8.71
N GLU A 178 -6.20 6.14 -9.08
CA GLU A 178 -7.23 5.61 -8.20
C GLU A 178 -6.64 4.57 -7.25
N TYR A 179 -6.86 4.77 -5.95
CA TYR A 179 -6.44 3.83 -4.91
C TYR A 179 -7.54 2.85 -4.52
N ILE A 180 -8.79 3.34 -4.44
CA ILE A 180 -9.91 2.58 -3.91
C ILE A 180 -10.53 1.72 -5.03
N GLY A 181 -10.77 0.44 -4.75
CA GLY A 181 -11.38 -0.50 -5.70
C GLY A 181 -12.87 -0.24 -5.98
N LEU A 182 -13.56 -1.25 -6.51
CA LEU A 182 -15.00 -1.21 -6.78
C LEU A 182 -15.83 -1.14 -5.49
N PHE A 183 -15.39 -1.86 -4.45
CA PHE A 183 -16.16 -2.04 -3.23
C PHE A 183 -15.63 -1.25 -2.03
N SER A 184 -14.77 -0.27 -2.28
CA SER A 184 -14.28 0.66 -1.26
C SER A 184 -13.34 0.12 -0.18
N ASP A 185 -12.71 -1.03 -0.41
CA ASP A 185 -11.77 -1.63 0.54
C ASP A 185 -10.33 -1.10 0.40
N TYR A 186 -9.58 -1.25 1.49
CA TYR A 186 -8.14 -0.99 1.53
C TYR A 186 -7.36 -2.29 1.44
N HIS A 187 -6.36 -2.32 0.56
CA HIS A 187 -5.48 -3.46 0.37
C HIS A 187 -4.02 -2.99 0.44
N GLU A 188 -3.15 -3.87 0.94
CA GLU A 188 -1.71 -3.57 1.09
C GLU A 188 -0.93 -3.86 -0.20
N THR A 189 -1.59 -4.42 -1.22
CA THR A 189 -1.06 -4.56 -2.58
C THR A 189 -2.16 -4.29 -3.61
N ASP A 190 -1.76 -3.73 -4.76
CA ASP A 190 -2.67 -3.53 -5.90
C ASP A 190 -3.26 -4.87 -6.39
N GLU A 191 -2.46 -5.94 -6.44
CA GLU A 191 -2.91 -7.27 -6.90
C GLU A 191 -3.96 -7.90 -5.97
N GLU A 192 -3.76 -7.82 -4.65
CA GLU A 192 -4.73 -8.31 -3.65
C GLU A 192 -6.08 -7.60 -3.79
N GLY A 193 -6.07 -6.27 -3.97
CA GLY A 193 -7.32 -5.51 -4.11
C GLY A 193 -8.03 -5.77 -5.44
N GLN A 194 -7.28 -5.83 -6.53
CA GLN A 194 -7.86 -6.09 -7.86
C GLN A 194 -8.47 -7.49 -7.94
N GLU A 195 -7.80 -8.50 -7.36
CA GLU A 195 -8.33 -9.87 -7.33
C GLU A 195 -9.53 -9.98 -6.38
N ALA A 196 -9.51 -9.29 -5.23
CA ALA A 196 -10.65 -9.27 -4.31
C ALA A 196 -11.90 -8.60 -4.92
N ASP A 197 -11.72 -7.56 -5.75
CA ASP A 197 -12.81 -6.97 -6.53
C ASP A 197 -13.38 -7.96 -7.55
N VAL A 198 -12.51 -8.67 -8.31
CA VAL A 198 -12.95 -9.67 -9.28
C VAL A 198 -13.68 -10.82 -8.59
N ALA A 199 -13.11 -11.39 -7.54
CA ALA A 199 -13.71 -12.49 -6.78
C ALA A 199 -15.11 -12.13 -6.29
N ARG A 200 -15.30 -10.93 -5.72
CA ARG A 200 -16.62 -10.49 -5.25
C ARG A 200 -17.63 -10.28 -6.37
N VAL A 201 -17.21 -9.74 -7.51
CA VAL A 201 -18.10 -9.63 -8.69
C VAL A 201 -18.53 -11.02 -9.15
N VAL A 202 -17.60 -11.98 -9.20
CA VAL A 202 -17.87 -13.36 -9.62
C VAL A 202 -18.83 -14.03 -8.65
N THR A 203 -18.52 -14.03 -7.34
CA THR A 203 -19.40 -14.59 -6.30
C THR A 203 -20.80 -13.98 -6.37
N TYR A 204 -20.90 -12.65 -6.43
CA TYR A 204 -22.19 -11.97 -6.52
C TYR A 204 -22.99 -12.39 -7.76
N TYR A 205 -22.34 -12.51 -8.91
CA TYR A 205 -23.00 -12.94 -10.15
C TYR A 205 -23.43 -14.41 -10.08
N VAL A 206 -22.63 -15.30 -9.51
CA VAL A 206 -23.03 -16.72 -9.33
C VAL A 206 -24.29 -16.82 -8.47
N GLU A 207 -24.35 -16.05 -7.38
CA GLU A 207 -25.47 -16.05 -6.45
C GLU A 207 -26.74 -15.39 -7.02
N ASN A 208 -26.61 -14.27 -7.73
CA ASN A 208 -27.74 -13.42 -8.10
C ASN A 208 -28.09 -13.48 -9.60
N LYS A 209 -27.19 -14.01 -10.44
CA LYS A 209 -27.25 -13.96 -11.91
C LYS A 209 -27.38 -12.55 -12.49
N GLU A 210 -26.91 -11.57 -11.73
CA GLU A 210 -26.89 -10.15 -12.08
C GLU A 210 -25.49 -9.55 -11.89
N ILE A 211 -25.16 -8.54 -12.70
CA ILE A 211 -23.88 -7.83 -12.58
C ILE A 211 -23.98 -6.84 -11.42
N ALA A 212 -23.03 -6.92 -10.48
CA ALA A 212 -22.96 -6.04 -9.33
C ALA A 212 -23.02 -4.56 -9.73
N LYS A 213 -23.91 -3.79 -9.09
CA LYS A 213 -24.10 -2.35 -9.37
C LYS A 213 -22.79 -1.54 -9.33
N PRO A 214 -21.87 -1.73 -8.35
CA PRO A 214 -20.60 -1.01 -8.33
C PRO A 214 -19.75 -1.19 -9.59
N LEU A 215 -19.82 -2.36 -10.23
CA LEU A 215 -19.12 -2.60 -11.50
C LEU A 215 -19.74 -1.81 -12.65
N LEU A 216 -21.07 -1.75 -12.72
CA LEU A 216 -21.78 -0.97 -13.74
C LEU A 216 -21.54 0.52 -13.56
N GLU A 217 -21.53 1.01 -12.32
CA GLU A 217 -21.19 2.38 -12.00
C GLU A 217 -19.75 2.70 -12.39
N ALA A 218 -18.78 1.82 -12.10
CA ALA A 218 -17.39 2.01 -12.51
C ALA A 218 -17.22 2.04 -14.04
N TYR A 219 -17.96 1.19 -14.78
CA TYR A 219 -17.94 1.20 -16.25
C TYR A 219 -18.37 2.56 -16.84
N VAL A 220 -19.33 3.24 -16.21
CA VAL A 220 -19.88 4.52 -16.67
C VAL A 220 -19.09 5.71 -16.14
N LEU A 221 -18.79 5.73 -14.85
CA LEU A 221 -18.24 6.88 -14.12
C LEU A 221 -16.72 6.85 -14.00
N ARG A 222 -16.10 5.67 -14.01
CA ARG A 222 -14.67 5.43 -13.76
C ARG A 222 -14.05 4.63 -14.92
N ARG A 223 -14.30 5.08 -16.15
CA ARG A 223 -13.96 4.36 -17.39
C ARG A 223 -12.51 3.88 -17.43
N GLN A 224 -11.56 4.74 -17.05
CA GLN A 224 -10.14 4.38 -17.06
C GLN A 224 -9.80 3.26 -16.08
N TYR A 225 -10.38 3.28 -14.87
CA TYR A 225 -10.21 2.19 -13.90
C TYR A 225 -10.81 0.88 -14.41
N TYR A 226 -12.05 0.94 -14.92
CA TYR A 226 -12.69 -0.25 -15.48
C TYR A 226 -11.82 -0.89 -16.56
N GLU A 227 -11.36 -0.12 -17.55
CA GLU A 227 -10.62 -0.66 -18.69
C GLU A 227 -9.18 -1.05 -18.36
N LYS A 228 -8.46 -0.21 -17.60
CA LYS A 228 -7.02 -0.40 -17.37
C LYS A 228 -6.72 -1.32 -16.19
N VAL A 229 -7.64 -1.46 -15.24
CA VAL A 229 -7.42 -2.18 -13.98
C VAL A 229 -8.35 -3.39 -13.91
N PHE A 230 -9.64 -3.17 -13.69
CA PHE A 230 -10.59 -4.26 -13.42
C PHE A 230 -10.70 -5.24 -14.59
N LEU A 231 -10.92 -4.74 -15.82
CA LEU A 231 -11.11 -5.60 -16.99
C LEU A 231 -9.85 -6.39 -17.31
N LYS A 232 -8.66 -5.80 -17.14
CA LYS A 232 -7.40 -6.53 -17.33
C LYS A 232 -7.24 -7.66 -16.32
N GLN A 233 -7.57 -7.41 -15.05
CA GLN A 233 -7.50 -8.44 -14.01
C GLN A 233 -8.52 -9.55 -14.24
N LEU A 234 -9.75 -9.19 -14.61
CA LEU A 234 -10.81 -10.15 -14.93
C LEU A 234 -10.39 -11.10 -16.07
N LEU A 235 -9.80 -10.57 -17.15
CA LEU A 235 -9.37 -11.34 -18.32
C LEU A 235 -8.00 -12.06 -18.14
N LYS A 236 -7.39 -12.00 -16.95
CA LYS A 236 -6.08 -12.62 -16.68
C LYS A 236 -6.16 -14.15 -16.64
N VAL A 237 -7.29 -14.69 -16.18
CA VAL A 237 -7.51 -16.14 -15.98
C VAL A 237 -8.24 -16.73 -17.19
N PRO A 238 -7.70 -17.79 -17.83
CA PRO A 238 -8.35 -18.49 -18.94
C PRO A 238 -9.66 -19.17 -18.54
N GLU A 239 -10.55 -19.38 -19.51
CA GLU A 239 -11.85 -20.00 -19.27
C GLU A 239 -11.76 -21.38 -18.59
N ARG A 240 -10.80 -22.20 -19.01
CA ARG A 240 -10.61 -23.56 -18.49
C ARG A 240 -10.26 -23.61 -17.00
N GLU A 241 -9.78 -22.51 -16.43
CA GLU A 241 -9.30 -22.43 -15.04
C GLU A 241 -10.38 -21.92 -14.09
N ASP A 242 -11.33 -21.11 -14.56
CA ASP A 242 -12.38 -20.50 -13.73
C ASP A 242 -13.67 -20.28 -14.55
N ALA A 243 -14.58 -21.26 -14.46
CA ALA A 243 -15.84 -21.27 -15.21
C ALA A 243 -16.81 -20.15 -14.76
N ASP A 244 -16.83 -19.83 -13.47
CA ASP A 244 -17.70 -18.79 -12.91
C ASP A 244 -17.26 -17.41 -13.40
N ARG A 245 -15.94 -17.14 -13.39
CA ARG A 245 -15.36 -15.93 -13.97
C ARG A 245 -15.62 -15.84 -15.47
N ALA A 246 -15.54 -16.96 -16.20
CA ALA A 246 -15.86 -17.00 -17.62
C ALA A 246 -17.33 -16.64 -17.91
N GLU A 247 -18.28 -17.05 -17.06
CA GLU A 247 -19.70 -16.68 -17.19
C GLU A 247 -19.87 -15.16 -17.06
N VAL A 248 -19.20 -14.53 -16.09
CA VAL A 248 -19.20 -13.07 -15.92
C VAL A 248 -18.63 -12.37 -17.15
N ILE A 249 -17.49 -12.84 -17.69
CA ILE A 249 -16.85 -12.24 -18.88
C ILE A 249 -17.80 -12.27 -20.07
N ARG A 250 -18.45 -13.41 -20.33
CA ARG A 250 -19.44 -13.56 -21.41
C ARG A 250 -20.65 -12.66 -21.19
N LYS A 251 -21.14 -12.56 -19.95
CA LYS A 251 -22.25 -11.66 -19.63
C LYS A 251 -21.88 -10.21 -19.92
N LEU A 252 -20.71 -9.75 -19.48
CA LEU A 252 -20.23 -8.40 -19.76
C LEU A 252 -20.03 -8.17 -21.27
N TYR A 253 -19.53 -9.16 -22.01
CA TYR A 253 -19.40 -9.09 -23.47
C TYR A 253 -20.75 -8.92 -24.16
N SER A 254 -21.75 -9.74 -23.83
CA SER A 254 -23.11 -9.62 -24.39
C SER A 254 -23.78 -8.27 -24.08
N MET A 255 -23.37 -7.61 -22.99
CA MET A 255 -23.81 -6.26 -22.63
C MET A 255 -22.99 -5.14 -23.31
N GLY A 256 -22.08 -5.47 -24.22
CA GLY A 256 -21.20 -4.52 -24.92
C GLY A 256 -20.16 -3.86 -24.01
N LYS A 257 -19.82 -4.45 -22.86
CA LYS A 257 -18.91 -3.89 -21.86
C LYS A 257 -17.47 -4.39 -21.99
N VAL A 258 -17.27 -5.45 -22.78
CA VAL A 258 -15.93 -5.95 -23.15
C VAL A 258 -15.73 -5.73 -24.65
N PRO A 259 -14.64 -5.07 -25.09
CA PRO A 259 -14.32 -4.95 -26.51
C PRO A 259 -14.10 -6.33 -27.17
N SER A 260 -14.62 -6.53 -28.40
CA SER A 260 -14.51 -7.81 -29.12
C SER A 260 -13.06 -8.27 -29.32
N SER A 261 -12.12 -7.35 -29.53
CA SER A 261 -10.69 -7.67 -29.64
C SER A 261 -10.14 -8.34 -28.38
N LEU A 262 -10.49 -7.82 -27.20
CA LEU A 262 -10.07 -8.37 -25.91
C LEU A 262 -10.78 -9.68 -25.59
N PHE A 263 -12.09 -9.76 -25.87
CA PHE A 263 -12.86 -10.98 -25.65
C PHE A 263 -12.33 -12.14 -26.49
N ASN A 264 -12.11 -11.91 -27.80
CA ASN A 264 -11.58 -12.93 -28.70
C ASN A 264 -10.16 -13.35 -28.30
N ALA A 265 -9.31 -12.41 -27.90
CA ALA A 265 -7.96 -12.71 -27.42
C ALA A 265 -7.96 -13.56 -26.14
N TRP A 266 -8.92 -13.33 -25.23
CA TRP A 266 -9.07 -14.13 -24.01
C TRP A 266 -9.67 -15.52 -24.31
N ALA A 267 -10.72 -15.61 -25.13
CA ALA A 267 -11.39 -16.87 -25.45
C ALA A 267 -10.51 -17.87 -26.22
N ASN A 268 -9.46 -17.38 -26.89
CA ASN A 268 -8.51 -18.20 -27.64
C ASN A 268 -7.27 -18.62 -26.81
N ARG A 269 -7.18 -18.28 -25.51
CA ARG A 269 -6.11 -18.72 -24.61
C ARG A 269 -6.43 -20.07 -23.98
#